data_AF-A0A0F5JPL1-F1
#
_entry.id   AF-A0A0F5JPL1-F1
#
_cell.length_a   1.000
_cell.length_b   1.000
_cell.length_c   1.000
_cell.angle_alpha   90.00
_cell.angle_beta   90.00
_cell.angle_gamma   90.00
#
_symmetry.space_group_name_H-M   'P 1'
#
loop_
_entity.id
_entity.type
_entity.pdbx_description
1 polymer ?
#
loop_
_entity_poly.entity_id
_entity_poly.type
_entity_poly.pdbx_seq_one_letter_code
_entity_poly.pdbx_strand_id
1 'polypeptide(L)'
;MDLLDNYIVGIILIVTGLIVVKYPRMLNVMTKERQRKTDMNAVGRMACKCFLCMGLCQIIGAFFMTKYELWAFNGLFNLLLVMIGSVIIVVKANSRKYRK
;
A
#
# COMPACT_ATOMS: atom_id res chain seq x y z
N MET A 1 11.43 -3.81 17.25
CA MET A 1 10.58 -4.66 16.39
C MET A 1 11.47 -5.71 15.80
N ASP A 2 11.24 -6.95 16.20
CA ASP A 2 12.00 -8.09 15.73
C ASP A 2 11.90 -8.18 14.21
N LEU A 3 12.96 -8.71 13.58
CA LEU A 3 13.02 -8.89 12.13
C LEU A 3 11.74 -9.53 11.59
N LEU A 4 11.21 -10.48 12.35
CA LEU A 4 10.01 -11.26 12.09
C LEU A 4 8.74 -10.39 12.01
N ASP A 5 8.61 -9.34 12.84
CA ASP A 5 7.50 -8.39 12.76
C ASP A 5 7.49 -7.63 11.42
N ASN A 6 8.66 -7.18 10.95
CA ASN A 6 8.73 -6.45 9.67
C ASN A 6 8.34 -7.34 8.48
N TYR A 7 8.71 -8.62 8.52
CA TYR A 7 8.28 -9.60 7.51
C TYR A 7 6.76 -9.86 7.59
N ILE A 8 6.21 -10.02 8.79
CA ILE A 8 4.76 -10.19 8.98
C ILE A 8 4.00 -8.99 8.41
N VAL A 9 4.44 -7.76 8.70
CA VAL A 9 3.81 -6.55 8.16
C VAL A 9 3.87 -6.52 6.63
N GLY A 10 5.01 -6.89 6.04
CA GLY A 10 5.16 -7.02 4.59
C GLY A 10 4.19 -8.03 3.97
N ILE A 11 4.00 -9.19 4.62
CA ILE A 11 3.04 -10.22 4.17
C ILE A 11 1.60 -9.72 4.30
N ILE A 12 1.25 -9.06 5.41
CA ILE A 12 -0.08 -8.48 5.62
C ILE A 12 -0.39 -7.45 4.52
N LEU A 13 0.58 -6.60 4.15
CA LEU A 13 0.44 -5.65 3.04
C LEU A 13 0.14 -6.35 1.70
N ILE A 14 0.85 -7.45 1.41
CA ILE A 14 0.63 -8.24 0.19
C ILE A 14 -0.78 -8.85 0.18
N VAL A 15 -1.19 -9.49 1.28
CA VAL A 15 -2.54 -10.08 1.42
C VAL A 15 -3.62 -9.01 1.32
N THR A 16 -3.41 -7.85 1.96
CA THR A 16 -4.32 -6.71 1.88
C THR A 16 -4.45 -6.22 0.44
N GLY A 17 -3.34 -6.13 -0.30
CA GLY A 17 -3.35 -5.79 -1.72
C GLY A 17 -4.22 -6.73 -2.55
N LEU A 18 -4.11 -8.05 -2.34
CA LEU A 18 -4.94 -9.06 -3.00
C LEU A 18 -6.43 -8.91 -2.65
N ILE A 19 -6.76 -8.69 -1.38
CA ILE A 19 -8.15 -8.47 -0.93
C ILE A 19 -8.75 -7.23 -1.59
N VAL A 20 -7.98 -6.15 -1.70
CA VAL A 20 -8.40 -4.88 -2.32
C VAL A 20 -8.70 -5.01 -3.81
N VAL A 21 -8.12 -5.99 -4.53
CA VAL A 21 -8.52 -6.30 -5.91
C VAL A 21 -9.95 -6.84 -5.96
N LYS A 22 -10.28 -7.74 -5.03
CA LYS A 22 -11.59 -8.42 -4.98
C LYS A 22 -12.67 -7.51 -4.40
N TYR A 23 -12.31 -6.65 -3.45
CA TYR A 23 -13.21 -5.71 -2.78
C TYR A 23 -12.69 -4.27 -2.82
N PRO A 24 -12.58 -3.64 -4.00
CA PRO A 24 -12.09 -2.26 -4.11
C PRO A 24 -12.99 -1.25 -3.40
N ARG A 25 -14.27 -1.60 -3.13
CA ARG A 25 -15.18 -0.76 -2.34
C ARG A 25 -14.82 -0.66 -0.86
N MET A 26 -13.95 -1.54 -0.34
CA MET A 26 -13.40 -1.39 1.02
C MET A 26 -12.48 -0.17 1.15
N LEU A 27 -11.92 0.32 0.03
CA LEU A 27 -11.20 1.60 -0.01
C LEU A 27 -12.20 2.75 0.20
N ASN A 28 -12.46 3.09 1.47
CA ASN A 28 -13.30 4.22 1.86
C ASN A 28 -12.58 5.57 1.69
N VAL A 29 -11.77 5.70 0.63
CA VAL A 29 -11.03 6.92 0.25
C VAL A 29 -11.81 7.79 -0.75
N MET A 30 -13.03 7.41 -1.10
CA MET A 30 -13.92 8.14 -1.99
C MET A 30 -15.36 8.16 -1.46
N THR A 31 -16.07 9.27 -1.69
CA THR A 31 -17.52 9.36 -1.48
C THR A 31 -18.28 8.36 -2.36
N LYS A 32 -19.41 7.83 -1.83
CA LYS A 32 -20.25 6.83 -2.51
C LYS A 32 -20.67 7.24 -3.94
N GLU A 33 -20.96 8.52 -4.16
CA GLU A 33 -21.28 9.04 -5.50
C GLU A 33 -20.11 8.94 -6.48
N ARG A 34 -18.89 9.21 -6.01
CA ARG A 34 -17.69 9.16 -6.84
C ARG A 34 -17.29 7.71 -7.12
N GLN A 35 -17.45 6.81 -6.16
CA GLN A 35 -17.27 5.36 -6.36
C GLN A 35 -18.20 4.79 -7.44
N ARG A 36 -19.44 5.30 -7.60
CA ARG A 36 -20.36 4.85 -8.67
C ARG A 36 -19.93 5.31 -10.07
N LYS A 37 -19.26 6.46 -10.16
CA LYS A 37 -18.77 7.07 -11.42
C LYS A 37 -17.31 6.69 -11.75
N THR A 38 -16.66 5.90 -10.90
CA THR A 38 -15.27 5.48 -11.04
C THR A 38 -15.21 3.98 -11.33
N ASP A 39 -14.29 3.57 -12.21
CA ASP A 39 -13.96 2.16 -12.42
C ASP A 39 -13.22 1.59 -11.21
N MET A 40 -14.00 1.08 -10.25
CA MET A 40 -13.50 0.49 -9.02
C MET A 40 -12.60 -0.74 -9.28
N ASN A 41 -12.76 -1.47 -10.38
CA ASN A 41 -11.88 -2.60 -10.71
C ASN A 41 -10.48 -2.11 -11.13
N ALA A 42 -10.40 -1.00 -11.85
CA ALA A 42 -9.13 -0.37 -12.19
C ALA A 42 -8.44 0.23 -10.94
N VAL A 43 -9.22 0.86 -10.04
CA VAL A 43 -8.71 1.36 -8.75
C VAL A 43 -8.21 0.22 -7.86
N GLY A 44 -8.95 -0.88 -7.75
CA GLY A 44 -8.55 -2.06 -6.97
C GLY A 44 -7.24 -2.68 -7.47
N ARG A 45 -7.10 -2.85 -8.79
CA ARG A 45 -5.85 -3.34 -9.40
C ARG A 45 -4.68 -2.39 -9.16
N MET A 46 -4.92 -1.08 -9.22
CA MET A 46 -3.89 -0.09 -8.97
C MET A 46 -3.46 -0.06 -7.49
N ALA A 47 -4.42 -0.07 -6.57
CA ALA A 47 -4.15 -0.14 -5.14
C ALA A 47 -3.41 -1.44 -4.77
N CYS A 48 -3.80 -2.58 -5.35
CA CYS A 48 -3.07 -3.84 -5.19
C CYS A 48 -1.62 -3.76 -5.64
N LYS A 49 -1.34 -3.17 -6.81
CA LYS A 49 0.04 -2.94 -7.26
C LYS A 49 0.81 -2.06 -6.26
N CYS A 50 0.18 -1.02 -5.70
CA CYS A 50 0.80 -0.19 -4.67
C CYS A 50 1.07 -0.97 -3.38
N PHE A 51 0.12 -1.76 -2.88
CA PHE A 51 0.29 -2.58 -1.67
C PHE A 51 1.35 -3.68 -1.86
N LEU A 52 1.39 -4.32 -3.02
CA LEU A 52 2.45 -5.27 -3.39
C LEU A 52 3.82 -4.60 -3.42
N CYS A 53 3.93 -3.43 -4.06
CA CYS A 53 5.16 -2.65 -4.06
C CYS A 53 5.58 -2.23 -2.64
N MET A 54 4.64 -1.77 -1.81
CA MET A 54 4.92 -1.44 -0.42
C MET A 54 5.46 -2.65 0.35
N GLY A 55 4.78 -3.79 0.28
CA GLY A 55 5.18 -5.00 0.99
C GLY A 55 6.56 -5.50 0.55
N LEU A 56 6.85 -5.48 -0.76
CA LEU A 56 8.18 -5.82 -1.29
C LEU A 56 9.25 -4.83 -0.83
N CYS A 57 8.98 -3.53 -0.92
CA CYS A 57 9.91 -2.50 -0.44
C CYS A 57 10.18 -2.62 1.06
N GLN A 58 9.19 -3.05 1.84
CA GLN A 58 9.35 -3.25 3.28
C GLN A 58 10.20 -4.48 3.59
N ILE A 59 10.03 -5.58 2.86
CA ILE A 59 10.87 -6.78 2.97
C ILE A 59 12.32 -6.48 2.58
N ILE A 60 12.53 -5.82 1.43
CA ILE A 60 13.87 -5.46 0.94
C ILE A 60 14.52 -4.42 1.87
N GLY A 61 13.75 -3.43 2.31
CA GLY A 61 14.19 -2.39 3.23
C GLY A 61 14.60 -2.96 4.58
N ALA A 62 13.81 -3.89 5.13
CA ALA A 62 14.16 -4.61 6.36
C ALA A 62 15.47 -5.39 6.20
N PHE A 63 15.64 -6.12 5.09
CA PHE A 63 16.89 -6.84 4.81
C PHE A 63 18.11 -5.92 4.76
N PHE A 64 18.00 -4.77 4.10
CA PHE A 64 19.07 -3.75 4.06
C PHE A 64 19.33 -3.15 5.45
N MET A 65 18.28 -2.72 6.17
CA MET A 65 18.42 -2.12 7.49
C MET A 65 19.12 -3.06 8.48
N THR A 66 18.82 -4.36 8.42
CA THR A 66 19.49 -5.38 9.24
C THR A 66 20.93 -5.59 8.84
N LYS A 67 21.24 -5.61 7.54
CA LYS A 67 22.62 -5.77 7.05
C LYS A 67 23.53 -4.61 7.47
N TYR A 68 23.00 -3.39 7.54
CA TYR A 68 23.76 -2.17 7.85
C TYR A 68 23.55 -1.67 9.29
N GLU A 69 22.87 -2.44 10.15
CA GLU A 69 22.56 -2.09 11.55
C GLU A 69 21.87 -0.70 11.71
N LEU A 70 21.08 -0.30 10.72
CA LEU A 70 20.39 1.00 10.68
C LEU A 70 19.04 0.96 11.45
N TRP A 71 19.04 0.39 12.65
CA TRP A 71 17.82 0.15 13.44
C TRP A 71 17.01 1.43 13.71
N ALA A 72 17.70 2.57 13.92
CA ALA A 72 17.07 3.87 14.14
C ALA A 72 16.29 4.41 12.92
N PHE A 73 16.69 4.01 11.70
CA PHE A 73 16.04 4.44 10.47
C PHE A 73 14.85 3.56 10.09
N ASN A 74 14.71 2.38 10.69
CA ASN A 74 13.64 1.44 10.36
C ASN A 74 12.24 2.05 10.61
N GLY A 75 12.06 2.75 11.74
CA GLY A 75 10.80 3.43 12.05
C GLY A 75 10.47 4.54 11.05
N LEU A 76 11.47 5.34 10.68
CA LEU A 76 11.33 6.46 9.74
C LEU A 76 11.05 5.98 8.32
N PHE A 77 11.70 4.89 7.90
CA PHE A 77 11.45 4.23 6.62
C PHE A 77 10.02 3.66 6.54
N ASN A 78 9.56 2.93 7.56
CA ASN A 78 8.20 2.41 7.61
C ASN A 78 7.16 3.54 7.56
N LEU A 79 7.37 4.61 8.31
CA LEU A 79 6.48 5.78 8.29
C LEU A 79 6.40 6.42 6.89
N LEU A 80 7.56 6.64 6.26
CA LEU A 80 7.62 7.19 4.90
C LEU A 80 6.94 6.29 3.87
N LEU A 81 7.18 4.99 3.95
CA LEU A 81 6.63 4.00 3.03
C LEU A 81 5.10 3.96 3.12
N VAL A 82 4.54 3.96 4.34
CA VAL A 82 3.10 4.03 4.58
C VAL A 82 2.53 5.37 4.11
N MET A 83 3.14 6.50 4.47
CA MET A 83 2.68 7.83 4.05
C MET A 83 2.66 7.98 2.52
N ILE A 84 3.78 7.72 1.87
CA ILE A 84 3.93 7.91 0.42
C ILE A 84 2.93 7.05 -0.34
N GLY A 85 2.85 5.76 -0.03
CA GLY A 85 1.96 4.92 -0.81
C GLY A 85 0.47 5.11 -0.44
N SER A 86 0.14 5.56 0.77
CA SER A 86 -1.24 6.00 1.10
C SER A 86 -1.63 7.22 0.26
N VAL A 87 -0.74 8.21 0.16
CA VAL A 87 -0.94 9.40 -0.68
C VAL A 87 -1.09 9.00 -2.16
N ILE A 88 -0.25 8.10 -2.67
CA ILE A 88 -0.35 7.62 -4.06
C ILE A 88 -1.70 6.95 -4.30
N ILE A 89 -2.16 6.10 -3.38
CA ILE A 89 -3.46 5.42 -3.49
C ILE A 89 -4.58 6.46 -3.52
N VAL A 90 -4.60 7.42 -2.58
CA VAL A 90 -5.63 8.47 -2.52
C VAL A 90 -5.61 9.33 -3.79
N VAL A 91 -4.46 9.86 -4.19
CA VAL A 91 -4.32 10.77 -5.33
C VAL A 91 -4.69 10.09 -6.64
N LYS A 92 -4.14 8.89 -6.91
CA LYS A 92 -4.47 8.19 -8.15
C LYS A 92 -5.89 7.64 -8.15
N ALA A 93 -6.40 7.11 -7.03
CA ALA A 93 -7.80 6.69 -6.96
C ALA A 93 -8.73 7.87 -7.31
N ASN A 94 -8.39 9.08 -6.85
CA ASN A 94 -9.16 10.30 -7.13
C ASN A 94 -8.91 10.97 -8.48
N SER A 95 -7.99 10.43 -9.28
CA SER A 95 -7.63 10.96 -10.59
C SER A 95 -8.73 10.71 -11.62
N ARG A 96 -8.88 11.65 -12.57
CA ARG A 96 -9.83 11.54 -13.69
C ARG A 96 -9.56 10.32 -14.58
N LYS A 97 -8.36 9.74 -14.51
CA LYS A 97 -7.95 8.55 -15.27
C LYS A 97 -8.83 7.32 -15.02
N TYR A 98 -9.52 7.26 -13.88
CA TYR A 98 -10.38 6.13 -13.51
C TYR A 98 -11.88 6.46 -13.55
N ARG A 99 -12.28 7.65 -14.05
CA ARG A 99 -13.71 7.92 -14.30
C ARG A 99 -14.18 7.09 -15.49
N LYS A 100 -15.35 6.45 -15.32
CA LYS A 100 -16.09 5.84 -16.42
C LYS A 100 -16.66 6.92 -17.35
#